data_AF-A0A2I0QTL5-F1
#
_entry.id   AF-A0A2I0QTL5-F1
#
_cell.length_a   1.000
_cell.length_b   1.000
_cell.length_c   1.000
_cell.angle_alpha   90.00
_cell.angle_beta   90.00
_cell.angle_gamma   90.00
#
_symmetry.space_group_name_H-M   'P 1'
#
loop_
_entity.id
_entity.type
_entity.pdbx_description
1 polymer ?
#
loop_
_entity_poly.entity_id
_entity_poly.type
_entity_poly.pdbx_seq_one_letter_code
_entity_poly.pdbx_strand_id
1 'polypeptide(L)'
;MSFGQHVVLLFIVLVLTGVLRVIQLKSFTRIDIFLWVFGPLLVLSFIMIFFALIDLKRTVFWDIGLNLFIYASIGIGGGIMWQRVIKRI
;
A
#
# COMPACT_ATOMS: atom_id res chain seq x y z
N MET A 1 2.78 -13.16 -13.60
CA MET A 1 1.64 -12.21 -13.62
C MET A 1 1.70 -11.40 -14.91
N SER A 2 0.58 -11.16 -15.60
CA SER A 2 0.59 -10.36 -16.84
C SER A 2 0.52 -8.86 -16.51
N PHE A 3 1.10 -8.01 -17.36
CA PHE A 3 1.14 -6.55 -17.22
C PHE A 3 -0.21 -5.92 -16.86
N GLY A 4 -1.31 -6.45 -17.41
CA GLY A 4 -2.67 -6.00 -17.10
C GLY A 4 -3.06 -6.14 -15.64
N GLN A 5 -2.59 -7.18 -14.94
CA GLN A 5 -2.90 -7.38 -13.51
C GLN A 5 -2.24 -6.31 -12.62
N HIS A 6 -1.05 -5.83 -12.99
CA HIS A 6 -0.38 -4.73 -12.27
C HIS A 6 -1.10 -3.40 -12.47
N VAL A 7 -1.61 -3.13 -13.68
CA VAL A 7 -2.39 -1.92 -13.95
C VAL A 7 -3.70 -1.92 -13.16
N VAL A 8 -4.39 -3.06 -13.09
CA VAL A 8 -5.63 -3.20 -12.30
C VAL A 8 -5.36 -2.99 -10.81
N LEU A 9 -4.30 -3.59 -10.26
CA LEU A 9 -3.92 -3.39 -8.87
C LEU A 9 -3.54 -1.94 -8.56
N LEU A 10 -2.79 -1.30 -9.46
CA LEU A 10 -2.43 0.11 -9.34
C LEU A 10 -3.68 0.99 -9.36
N PHE A 11 -4.66 0.68 -10.20
CA PHE A 11 -5.95 1.38 -10.23
C PHE A 11 -6.74 1.20 -8.93
N ILE A 12 -6.78 -0.03 -8.38
CA ILE A 12 -7.43 -0.31 -7.09
C ILE A 12 -6.75 0.48 -5.96
N VAL A 13 -5.41 0.52 -5.94
CA VAL A 13 -4.65 1.31 -4.95
C VAL A 13 -4.93 2.80 -5.10
N LEU A 14 -4.99 3.33 -6.33
CA LEU A 14 -5.36 4.72 -6.59
C LEU A 14 -6.76 5.04 -6.09
N VAL A 15 -7.74 4.18 -6.36
CA VAL A 15 -9.13 4.35 -5.93
C VAL A 15 -9.24 4.28 -4.40
N LEU A 16 -8.62 3.29 -3.76
CA LEU A 16 -8.60 3.17 -2.30
C LEU A 16 -7.93 4.38 -1.64
N THR A 17 -6.80 4.83 -2.18
CA THR A 17 -6.11 6.05 -1.76
C THR A 17 -7.04 7.26 -1.87
N GLY A 18 -7.77 7.40 -2.99
CA GLY A 18 -8.74 8.47 -3.21
C GLY A 18 -9.92 8.43 -2.24
N VAL A 19 -10.53 7.25 -2.02
CA VAL A 19 -11.67 7.07 -1.11
C VAL A 19 -11.25 7.36 0.34
N LEU A 20 -10.13 6.79 0.79
CA LEU A 20 -9.58 7.06 2.12
C LEU A 20 -9.27 8.53 2.32
N ARG A 21 -8.86 9.24 1.26
CA ARG A 21 -8.62 10.68 1.29
C ARG A 21 -9.92 11.49 1.39
N VAL A 22 -10.97 11.14 0.66
CA VAL A 22 -12.29 11.78 0.79
C VAL A 22 -12.83 11.62 2.22
N ILE A 23 -12.63 10.44 2.79
CA ILE A 23 -12.98 10.15 4.20
C ILE A 23 -12.11 11.01 5.14
N GLN A 24 -10.79 11.07 4.96
CA GLN A 24 -9.91 11.92 5.78
C GLN A 24 -10.28 13.41 5.73
N LEU A 25 -10.61 13.94 4.54
CA LEU A 25 -11.01 15.33 4.36
C LEU A 25 -12.35 15.64 5.03
N LYS A 26 -13.32 14.72 4.97
CA LYS A 26 -14.63 14.89 5.64
C LYS A 26 -14.55 14.66 7.15
N SER A 27 -13.70 13.76 7.62
CA SER A 27 -13.66 13.32 9.01
C SER A 27 -12.55 14.00 9.85
N PHE A 28 -11.80 14.96 9.30
CA PHE A 28 -10.63 15.59 9.96
C PHE A 28 -9.61 14.58 10.52
N THR A 29 -9.61 13.35 9.99
CA THR A 29 -8.79 12.27 10.52
C THR A 29 -7.36 12.42 10.02
N ARG A 30 -6.41 12.39 10.96
CA ARG A 30 -4.97 12.45 10.70
C ARG A 30 -4.53 11.26 9.83
N ILE A 31 -3.28 11.30 9.35
CA ILE A 31 -2.58 10.25 8.57
C ILE A 31 -2.78 8.85 9.11
N ASP A 32 -3.12 8.72 10.39
CA ASP A 32 -3.45 7.50 11.08
C ASP A 32 -4.32 6.55 10.24
N ILE A 33 -5.33 7.03 9.49
CA ILE A 33 -6.12 6.17 8.58
C ILE A 33 -5.25 5.52 7.48
N PHE A 34 -4.38 6.29 6.83
CA PHE A 34 -3.48 5.76 5.81
C PHE A 34 -2.48 4.76 6.40
N LEU A 35 -1.93 5.07 7.58
CA LEU A 35 -0.99 4.21 8.28
C LEU A 35 -1.67 2.93 8.79
N TRP A 36 -2.94 3.00 9.17
CA TRP A 36 -3.78 1.85 9.56
C TRP A 36 -4.15 0.94 8.39
N VAL A 37 -4.27 1.46 7.17
CA VAL A 37 -4.58 0.64 5.99
C VAL A 37 -3.31 0.07 5.37
N PHE A 38 -2.33 0.92 5.08
CA PHE A 38 -1.12 0.51 4.37
C PHE A 38 -0.03 -0.07 5.29
N GLY A 39 -0.05 0.24 6.60
CA GLY A 39 0.88 -0.33 7.58
C GLY A 39 0.74 -1.85 7.72
N PRO A 40 -0.46 -2.40 7.97
CA PRO A 40 -0.66 -3.85 8.01
C PRO A 40 -0.30 -4.55 6.70
N LEU A 41 -0.57 -3.91 5.55
CA LEU A 41 -0.16 -4.41 4.23
C LEU A 41 1.37 -4.52 4.11
N LEU A 42 2.10 -3.56 4.65
CA LEU A 42 3.57 -3.55 4.65
C LEU A 42 4.16 -4.58 5.64
N VAL A 43 3.52 -4.79 6.79
CA VAL A 43 3.89 -5.88 7.71
C VAL A 43 3.65 -7.24 7.06
N LEU A 44 2.49 -7.42 6.42
CA LEU A 44 2.17 -8.65 5.69
C LEU A 44 3.15 -8.90 4.55
N SER A 45 3.61 -7.86 3.85
CA SER A 45 4.62 -8.01 2.80
C SER A 45 5.94 -8.52 3.36
N PHE A 46 6.38 -8.01 4.51
CA PHE A 46 7.59 -8.49 5.18
C PHE A 46 7.46 -9.94 5.64
N ILE A 47 6.31 -10.33 6.18
CA ILE A 47 6.04 -11.73 6.58
C ILE A 47 6.10 -12.66 5.36
N MET A 48 5.50 -12.26 4.24
CA MET A 48 5.50 -13.04 2.99
C MET A 48 6.92 -13.16 2.41
N ILE A 49 7.71 -12.08 2.40
CA ILE A 49 9.11 -12.10 1.97
C ILE A 49 9.94 -13.00 2.90
N PHE A 50 9.71 -12.95 4.22
CA PHE A 50 10.38 -13.81 5.18
C PHE A 50 10.08 -15.30 4.92
N PHE A 51 8.82 -15.67 4.68
CA PHE A 51 8.47 -17.05 4.31
C PHE A 51 9.10 -17.49 2.98
N ALA A 52 9.26 -16.57 2.02
CA ALA A 52 9.95 -16.85 0.77
C ALA A 52 11.45 -17.16 0.97
N LEU A 53 12.09 -16.56 1.98
CA LEU A 53 13.51 -16.80 2.32
C LEU A 53 13.73 -18.18 2.97
N ILE A 54 12.71 -18.76 3.61
CA ILE A 54 12.76 -20.10 4.22
C ILE A 54 12.37 -21.19 3.19
N ASP A 55 12.41 -20.86 1.89
CA ASP A 55 12.08 -21.74 0.76
C ASP A 55 10.65 -22.34 0.76
N LEU A 56 9.75 -21.82 1.61
CA LEU A 56 8.36 -22.25 1.66
C LEU A 56 7.62 -21.68 0.44
N LYS A 57 7.38 -22.49 -0.61
CA LYS A 57 6.78 -22.06 -1.90
C LYS A 57 7.34 -20.71 -2.38
N ARG A 58 8.67 -20.59 -2.36
CA ARG A 58 9.45 -19.36 -2.57
C ARG A 58 8.95 -18.47 -3.70
N THR A 59 8.65 -19.02 -4.87
CA THR A 59 8.19 -18.26 -6.04
C THR A 59 6.89 -17.50 -5.77
N VAL A 60 5.92 -18.15 -5.11
CA VAL A 60 4.61 -17.54 -4.83
C VAL A 60 4.71 -16.47 -3.75
N PHE A 61 5.42 -16.78 -2.65
CA PHE A 61 5.58 -15.85 -1.54
C PHE A 61 6.47 -14.65 -1.88
N TRP A 62 7.49 -14.85 -2.73
CA TRP A 62 8.33 -13.78 -3.23
C TRP A 62 7.54 -12.83 -4.14
N ASP A 63 6.81 -13.36 -5.12
CA ASP A 63 6.01 -12.53 -6.03
C ASP A 63 4.92 -11.75 -5.29
N ILE A 64 4.21 -12.40 -4.35
CA ILE A 64 3.15 -11.76 -3.57
C ILE A 64 3.74 -10.73 -2.60
N GLY A 65 4.79 -11.10 -1.87
CA GLY A 65 5.44 -10.23 -0.89
C GLY A 65 6.03 -8.97 -1.52
N LEU A 66 6.71 -9.12 -2.66
CA LEU A 66 7.36 -7.99 -3.36
C LEU A 66 6.31 -7.04 -3.96
N ASN A 67 5.23 -7.58 -4.54
CA ASN A 67 4.11 -6.76 -5.02
C ASN A 67 3.43 -5.99 -3.88
N LEU A 68 3.09 -6.68 -2.78
CA LEU A 68 2.50 -6.04 -1.59
C LEU A 68 3.39 -4.93 -1.03
N PHE A 69 4.71 -5.15 -1.00
CA PHE A 69 5.67 -4.17 -0.50
C PHE A 69 5.69 -2.91 -1.37
N ILE A 70 5.69 -3.07 -2.70
CA ILE A 70 5.63 -1.95 -3.66
C ILE A 70 4.34 -1.14 -3.45
N TYR A 71 3.18 -1.81 -3.42
CA TYR A 71 1.90 -1.12 -3.29
C TYR A 71 1.74 -0.42 -1.94
N ALA A 72 2.17 -1.06 -0.84
CA ALA A 72 2.14 -0.45 0.48
C ALA A 72 3.06 0.77 0.56
N SER A 73 4.26 0.68 -0.02
CA SER A 73 5.23 1.78 -0.05
C SER A 73 4.72 2.97 -0.87
N ILE A 74 4.08 2.73 -2.03
CA ILE A 74 3.45 3.77 -2.84
C ILE A 74 2.28 4.42 -2.09
N GLY A 75 1.44 3.64 -1.42
CA GLY A 75 0.31 4.13 -0.64
C GLY A 75 0.75 5.03 0.53
N ILE A 76 1.79 4.62 1.28
CA ILE A 76 2.36 5.41 2.38
C ILE A 76 3.07 6.67 1.84
N GLY A 77 3.90 6.52 0.81
CA GLY A 77 4.63 7.63 0.19
C GLY A 77 3.68 8.68 -0.38
N GLY A 78 2.65 8.26 -1.10
CA GLY A 78 1.58 9.11 -1.62
C GLY A 78 0.81 9.81 -0.51
N GLY A 79 0.42 9.08 0.55
CA GLY A 79 -0.25 9.64 1.72
C GLY A 79 0.57 10.73 2.42
N ILE A 80 1.87 10.53 2.62
CA ILE A 80 2.79 11.49 3.26
C ILE A 80 3.06 12.71 2.37
N MET A 81 3.33 12.50 1.07
CA MET A 81 3.55 13.62 0.13
C MET A 81 2.32 14.52 0.06
N TRP A 82 1.13 13.93 -0.07
CA TRP A 82 -0.12 14.68 -0.16
C TRP A 82 -0.40 15.45 1.13
N GLN A 83 -0.11 14.86 2.29
CA GLN A 83 -0.23 15.55 3.57
C GLN A 83 0.68 16.79 3.68
N ARG A 84 1.90 16.74 3.16
CA ARG A 84 2.80 17.90 3.12
C ARG A 84 2.27 19.02 2.22
N VAL A 85 1.60 18.67 1.12
CA VAL A 85 0.94 19.64 0.24
C VAL A 85 -0.23 20.32 0.96
N ILE A 86 -1.06 19.58 1.69
CA ILE A 86 -2.22 20.14 2.39
C ILE A 86 -1.84 21.01 3.59
N LYS A 87 -0.81 20.64 4.36
CA LYS A 87 -0.32 21.50 5.46
C LYS A 87 0.27 22.83 5.00
N ARG A 88 0.53 22.99 3.70
CA ARG A 88 0.98 24.26 3.10
C ARG A 88 -0.17 25.15 2.60
N ILE A 89 -1.40 24.62 2.54
CA ILE A 89 -2.62 25.36 2.21
C ILE A 89 -3.25 25.85 3.51
#